data_AF-A0A6A5F9A4-F1
#
_entry.id   AF-A0A6A5F9A4-F1
#
_cell.length_a   1.000
_cell.length_b   1.000
_cell.length_c   1.000
_cell.angle_alpha   90.00
_cell.angle_beta   90.00
_cell.angle_gamma   90.00
#
_symmetry.space_group_name_H-M   'P 1'
#
loop_
_entity.id
_entity.type
_entity.pdbx_description
1 polymer ?
#
loop_
_entity_poly.entity_id
_entity_poly.type
_entity_poly.pdbx_seq_one_letter_code
_entity_poly.pdbx_strand_id
1 'polypeptide(L)'
;MYQNHKITMKISIFGIVLLRSAVMLSLDFVREDEESPAAKFKQHIIEVMNSNGCTNMMNDRGITDYNGKCKLKNTFIRAPIRTVRDICVTGGQK
;
A
#
# COMPACT_ATOMS: atom_id res chain seq x y z
N MET A 1 -62.74 16.45 31.23
CA MET A 1 -62.60 15.34 30.27
C MET A 1 -61.51 15.69 29.29
N TYR A 2 -60.49 14.83 29.19
CA TYR A 2 -59.56 14.59 28.06
C TYR A 2 -58.78 15.79 27.47
N GLN A 3 -57.52 15.95 27.88
CA GLN A 3 -56.29 15.35 27.28
C GLN A 3 -55.85 16.04 25.98
N ASN A 4 -54.58 16.45 25.95
CA ASN A 4 -53.62 16.40 24.84
C ASN A 4 -52.38 17.21 25.28
N HIS A 5 -51.75 16.82 26.39
CA HIS A 5 -50.54 15.98 26.38
C HIS A 5 -49.45 16.50 25.42
N LYS A 6 -48.60 17.38 25.96
CA LYS A 6 -47.15 17.24 25.94
C LYS A 6 -46.56 16.98 24.54
N ILE A 7 -46.40 18.06 23.78
CA ILE A 7 -45.61 18.07 22.55
C ILE A 7 -44.25 17.44 22.86
N THR A 8 -44.00 16.38 22.11
CA THR A 8 -43.03 15.33 22.32
C THR A 8 -41.60 15.84 22.23
N MET A 9 -40.97 16.13 23.37
CA MET A 9 -39.52 16.27 23.50
C MET A 9 -38.84 14.90 23.34
N LYS A 10 -38.80 14.34 22.12
CA LYS A 10 -38.12 13.05 21.83
C LYS A 10 -37.55 12.89 20.41
N ILE A 11 -37.10 13.95 19.74
CA ILE A 11 -36.49 13.82 18.39
C ILE A 11 -34.96 14.02 18.40
N SER A 12 -34.34 14.35 19.54
CA SER A 12 -32.97 14.89 19.54
C SER A 12 -31.85 13.91 19.95
N ILE A 13 -31.95 12.61 19.69
CA ILE A 13 -30.85 11.66 20.00
C ILE A 13 -30.45 10.78 18.81
N PHE A 14 -31.38 10.46 17.91
CA PHE A 14 -31.09 9.58 16.76
C PHE A 14 -30.25 10.24 15.65
N GLY A 15 -30.25 11.58 15.55
CA GLY A 15 -29.44 12.29 14.56
C GLY A 15 -27.93 12.25 14.84
N ILE A 16 -27.53 12.15 16.11
CA ILE A 16 -26.11 12.19 16.51
C ILE A 16 -25.41 10.85 16.27
N VAL A 17 -26.14 9.73 16.43
CA VAL A 17 -25.61 8.37 16.20
C VAL A 17 -25.34 8.12 14.72
N LEU A 18 -26.22 8.58 13.82
CA LEU A 18 -26.06 8.40 12.38
C LEU A 18 -24.90 9.22 11.78
N LEU A 19 -24.57 10.38 12.36
CA LEU A 19 -23.41 11.17 11.90
C LEU A 19 -22.06 10.58 12.33
N ARG A 20 -22.03 9.76 13.40
CA ARG A 20 -20.79 9.17 13.92
C ARG A 20 -20.35 7.91 13.17
N SER A 21 -21.28 7.18 12.56
CA SER A 21 -20.98 5.98 11.76
C SER A 21 -20.33 6.28 10.40
N ALA A 22 -20.52 7.49 9.85
CA ALA A 22 -19.88 7.88 8.60
C ALA A 22 -18.35 8.09 8.71
N VAL A 23 -17.86 8.43 9.91
CA VAL A 23 -16.42 8.68 10.15
C VAL A 23 -15.61 7.38 10.23
N MET A 24 -16.21 6.28 10.70
CA MET A 24 -15.52 4.99 10.79
C MET A 24 -15.43 4.27 9.44
N LEU A 25 -16.40 4.48 8.53
CA LEU A 25 -16.36 3.90 7.18
C LEU A 25 -15.41 4.63 6.22
N SER A 26 -14.92 5.82 6.58
CA SER A 26 -13.96 6.59 5.78
C SER A 26 -12.50 6.35 6.15
N LEU A 27 -12.22 5.56 7.20
CA LEU A 27 -10.85 5.21 7.63
C LEU A 27 -10.32 3.89 7.07
N ASP A 28 -11.15 3.03 6.49
CA ASP A 28 -10.73 1.70 6.01
C ASP A 28 -10.40 1.62 4.51
N PHE A 29 -10.43 2.74 3.77
CA PHE A 29 -10.17 2.75 2.32
C PHE A 29 -8.85 3.42 1.90
N VAL A 30 -7.91 3.62 2.82
CA VAL A 30 -6.52 3.90 2.46
C VAL A 30 -5.74 2.58 2.45
N ARG A 31 -6.11 1.66 1.54
CA ARG A 31 -5.12 0.75 0.95
C ARG A 31 -4.36 1.58 -0.09
N GLU A 32 -3.52 2.48 0.39
CA GLU A 32 -2.42 2.97 -0.43
C GLU A 32 -1.57 1.73 -0.79
N ASP A 33 -1.26 1.61 -2.08
CA ASP A 33 -0.17 0.78 -2.61
C ASP A 33 -0.44 -0.70 -2.94
N GLU A 34 -1.46 -1.02 -3.75
CA GLU A 34 -1.29 -2.20 -4.64
C GLU A 34 -0.35 -1.85 -5.80
N GLU A 35 0.95 -1.80 -5.50
CA GLU A 35 2.00 -1.66 -6.50
C GLU A 35 1.93 -2.84 -7.48
N SER A 36 1.83 -2.55 -8.79
CA SER A 36 1.80 -3.60 -9.82
C SER A 36 3.01 -4.54 -9.69
N PRO A 37 2.90 -5.85 -10.03
CA PRO A 37 4.02 -6.79 -9.96
C PRO A 37 5.29 -6.30 -10.69
N ALA A 38 5.12 -5.60 -11.81
CA ALA A 38 6.22 -5.03 -12.58
C ALA A 38 6.92 -3.87 -11.85
N ALA A 39 6.16 -3.04 -11.14
CA ALA A 39 6.72 -1.96 -10.33
C ALA A 39 7.44 -2.54 -9.10
N LYS A 40 6.83 -3.51 -8.41
CA LYS A 40 7.47 -4.25 -7.31
C LYS A 40 8.75 -4.98 -7.73
N PHE A 41 8.84 -5.48 -8.97
CA PHE A 41 10.04 -6.14 -9.49
C PHE A 41 11.25 -5.19 -9.60
N LYS A 42 11.06 -3.86 -9.63
CA LYS A 42 12.16 -2.88 -9.65
C LYS A 42 13.12 -3.00 -8.46
N GLN A 43 12.68 -3.61 -7.36
CA GLN A 43 13.55 -3.96 -6.22
C GLN A 43 14.74 -4.86 -6.60
N HIS A 44 14.69 -5.51 -7.77
CA HIS A 44 15.71 -6.42 -8.28
C HIS A 44 16.64 -5.80 -9.32
N ILE A 45 16.50 -4.51 -9.66
CA ILE A 45 17.27 -3.90 -10.76
C ILE A 45 18.13 -2.76 -10.21
N ILE A 46 19.41 -2.75 -10.55
CA ILE A 46 20.34 -1.68 -10.20
C ILE A 46 21.32 -1.46 -11.35
N GLU A 47 21.59 -0.22 -11.75
CA GLU A 47 22.58 0.02 -12.81
C GLU A 47 24.00 0.03 -12.25
N VAL A 48 24.19 0.64 -11.07
CA VAL A 48 25.48 0.80 -10.41
C VAL A 48 25.34 0.49 -8.92
N MET A 49 26.23 -0.36 -8.38
CA MET A 49 26.30 -0.69 -6.95
C MET A 49 27.53 -0.02 -6.34
N ASN A 50 27.39 0.65 -5.19
CA ASN A 50 28.52 1.21 -4.42
C ASN A 50 29.09 0.18 -3.42
N SER A 51 30.22 0.51 -2.76
CA SER A 51 30.98 -0.41 -1.90
C SER A 51 30.24 -0.87 -0.63
N ASN A 52 29.21 -0.13 -0.15
CA ASN A 52 28.30 -0.53 0.95
C ASN A 52 26.89 -0.86 0.43
N GLY A 53 26.80 -1.31 -0.82
CA GLY A 53 25.58 -1.21 -1.63
C GLY A 53 24.39 -2.01 -1.13
N CYS A 54 24.56 -3.18 -0.53
CA CYS A 54 23.40 -4.01 -0.15
C CYS A 54 22.57 -3.36 0.97
N THR A 55 23.18 -3.02 2.11
CA THR A 55 22.45 -2.42 3.25
C THR A 55 21.82 -1.09 2.85
N ASN A 56 22.58 -0.23 2.17
CA ASN A 56 22.08 1.07 1.74
C ASN A 56 20.93 0.91 0.73
N MET A 57 21.09 0.08 -0.31
CA MET A 57 20.02 -0.10 -1.31
C MET A 57 18.77 -0.76 -0.74
N MET A 58 18.91 -1.67 0.23
CA MET A 58 17.76 -2.26 0.92
C MET A 58 17.01 -1.21 1.74
N ASN A 59 17.72 -0.34 2.45
CA ASN A 59 17.13 0.73 3.27
C ASN A 59 16.55 1.87 2.41
N ASP A 60 17.34 2.41 1.48
CA ASP A 60 16.98 3.56 0.63
C ASP A 60 15.73 3.29 -0.22
N ARG A 61 15.50 2.02 -0.59
CA ARG A 61 14.34 1.59 -1.39
C ARG A 61 13.23 0.95 -0.56
N GLY A 62 13.38 0.87 0.76
CA GLY A 62 12.39 0.25 1.65
C GLY A 62 12.05 -1.20 1.28
N ILE A 63 13.04 -2.01 0.91
CA ILE A 63 12.78 -3.38 0.43
C ILE A 63 12.46 -4.30 1.60
N THR A 64 11.18 -4.65 1.73
CA THR A 64 10.66 -5.57 2.76
C THR A 64 10.11 -6.86 2.16
N ASP A 65 9.83 -7.83 3.02
CA ASP A 65 8.98 -8.96 2.70
C ASP A 65 7.50 -8.54 2.60
N TYR A 66 6.61 -9.51 2.35
CA TYR A 66 5.17 -9.27 2.25
C TYR A 66 4.51 -8.86 3.58
N ASN A 67 5.21 -9.00 4.71
CA ASN A 67 4.74 -8.63 6.04
C ASN A 67 5.35 -7.30 6.52
N GLY A 68 6.04 -6.57 5.64
CA GLY A 68 6.73 -5.32 6.00
C GLY A 68 8.01 -5.52 6.84
N LYS A 69 8.53 -6.74 6.94
CA LYS A 69 9.78 -7.04 7.67
C LYS A 69 10.98 -7.02 6.74
N CYS A 70 12.19 -6.95 7.30
CA CYS A 70 13.41 -7.07 6.51
C CYS A 70 13.43 -8.38 5.72
N LYS A 71 13.62 -8.28 4.41
CA LYS A 71 13.69 -9.44 3.53
C LYS A 71 14.99 -10.21 3.78
N LEU A 72 14.91 -11.52 4.01
CA LEU A 72 16.08 -12.36 4.30
C LEU A 72 17.11 -12.38 3.15
N LYS A 73 16.64 -12.25 1.91
CA LYS A 73 17.48 -12.24 0.72
C LYS A 73 16.85 -11.39 -0.37
N ASN A 74 17.67 -10.57 -1.01
CA ASN A 74 17.33 -9.89 -2.25
C ASN A 74 18.52 -9.95 -3.20
N THR A 75 18.26 -10.25 -4.48
CA THR A 75 19.27 -10.23 -5.53
C THR A 75 19.03 -9.00 -6.41
N PHE A 76 20.10 -8.28 -6.71
CA PHE A 76 20.09 -7.17 -7.68
C PHE A 76 20.76 -7.60 -8.98
N ILE A 77 20.06 -7.41 -10.09
CA ILE A 77 20.57 -7.56 -11.44
C ILE A 77 21.26 -6.24 -11.81
N ARG A 78 22.57 -6.30 -12.08
CA ARG A 78 23.36 -5.12 -12.43
C ARG A 78 23.23 -4.76 -13.91
N ALA A 79 22.10 -4.17 -14.30
CA ALA A 79 21.81 -3.78 -15.68
C ALA A 79 20.70 -2.70 -15.74
N PRO A 80 20.59 -1.95 -16.86
CA PRO A 80 19.46 -1.06 -17.10
C PRO A 80 18.14 -1.83 -17.17
N ILE A 81 17.05 -1.18 -16.74
CA ILE A 81 15.70 -1.78 -16.75
C ILE A 81 15.26 -2.22 -18.15
N ARG A 82 15.69 -1.51 -19.21
CA ARG A 82 15.38 -1.85 -20.60
C ARG A 82 15.98 -3.21 -20.96
N THR A 83 17.26 -3.42 -20.66
CA THR A 83 17.95 -4.69 -20.90
C THR A 83 17.28 -5.84 -20.15
N VAL A 84 16.85 -5.63 -18.90
CA VAL A 84 16.13 -6.65 -18.12
C VAL A 84 14.76 -6.95 -18.74
N ARG A 85 14.06 -5.93 -19.23
CA ARG A 85 12.76 -6.08 -19.90
C ARG A 85 12.87 -6.85 -21.22
N ASP A 86 13.94 -6.63 -21.98
CA ASP A 86 14.14 -7.27 -23.29
C ASP A 86 14.26 -8.80 -23.18
N ILE A 87 14.67 -9.32 -22.01
CA ILE A 87 14.66 -10.77 -21.72
C ILE A 87 13.25 -11.35 -21.87
N CYS A 88 12.22 -10.64 -21.44
CA CYS A 88 10.83 -11.13 -21.51
C CYS A 88 10.24 -11.08 -22.93
N VAL A 89 10.84 -10.33 -23.86
CA VAL A 89 10.30 -10.12 -25.21
C VAL A 89 11.06 -10.95 -26.25
N THR A 90 12.40 -10.83 -26.25
CA THR A 90 13.25 -11.40 -27.32
C THR A 90 14.48 -12.14 -26.79
N GLY A 91 14.92 -11.86 -25.56
CA GLY A 91 16.19 -12.37 -25.04
C GLY A 91 16.11 -13.69 -24.26
N GLY A 92 14.92 -14.06 -23.77
CA GLY A 92 14.71 -15.28 -22.98
C GLY A 92 14.18 -16.44 -23.81
N GLN A 93 14.54 -17.66 -23.41
CA GLN A 93 13.90 -18.87 -23.90
C GLN A 93 12.66 -19.16 -23.04
N LYS A 94 11.58 -19.63 -23.67
CA LYS A 94 10.34 -20.04 -22.99
C LYS A 94 10.41 -21.47 -22.51
#